data_AF-A0A2N4U228-F1
#
_entry.id   AF-A0A2N4U228-F1
#
_cell.length_a   1.000
_cell.length_b   1.000
_cell.length_c   1.000
_cell.angle_alpha   90.00
_cell.angle_beta   90.00
_cell.angle_gamma   90.00
#
_symmetry.space_group_name_H-M   'P 1'
#
loop_
_entity.id
_entity.type
_entity.pdbx_description
1 polymer ?
#
loop_
_entity_poly.entity_id
_entity_poly.type
_entity_poly.pdbx_seq_one_letter_code
_entity_poly.pdbx_strand_id
1 'polypeptide(L)' 'MRFDPSEGINAHVPAEPPDMPPSMPPERPPEIEPPGPDDVPPPGDPNDIPPGEPDRGIELPPREIPPDERVA' A
#
# COMPACT_ATOMS: atom_id res chain seq x y z
N MET A 1 4.45 -28.24 -20.48
CA MET A 1 4.69 -27.80 -19.10
C MET A 1 3.81 -26.58 -18.83
N ARG A 2 3.00 -26.59 -17.77
CA ARG A 2 2.31 -25.40 -17.26
C ARG A 2 3.09 -24.94 -16.03
N PHE A 3 3.45 -23.66 -15.97
CA PHE A 3 4.06 -23.04 -14.81
C PHE A 3 2.91 -22.65 -13.88
N ASP A 4 2.79 -23.34 -12.74
CA ASP A 4 1.80 -23.04 -11.71
C ASP A 4 2.33 -21.87 -10.86
N PRO A 5 1.69 -20.68 -10.87
CA PRO A 5 2.08 -19.56 -10.01
C PRO A 5 1.87 -19.85 -8.51
N SER A 6 1.24 -20.99 -8.21
CA SER A 6 1.03 -21.59 -6.90
C SER A 6 2.32 -22.07 -6.23
N GLU A 7 3.40 -22.28 -7.00
CA GLU A 7 4.77 -22.42 -6.47
C GLU A 7 5.32 -21.04 -6.10
N GLY A 8 4.47 -20.25 -5.41
CA GLY A 8 4.85 -19.00 -4.80
C GLY A 8 6.09 -19.26 -3.97
N ILE A 9 7.11 -18.46 -4.23
CA ILE A 9 8.28 -18.28 -3.38
C ILE A 9 7.89 -18.42 -1.91
N ASN A 10 8.03 -19.63 -1.37
CA ASN A 10 7.82 -19.88 0.04
C ASN A 10 8.96 -19.15 0.74
N ALA A 11 8.71 -17.91 1.14
CA ALA A 11 9.61 -17.18 2.01
C ALA A 11 9.85 -18.09 3.21
N HIS A 12 11.12 -18.35 3.54
CA HIS A 12 11.46 -19.14 4.71
C HIS A 12 11.08 -18.32 5.96
N VAL A 13 9.84 -18.47 6.40
CA VAL A 13 9.35 -17.94 7.66
C VAL A 13 9.62 -19.02 8.72
N PRO A 14 10.45 -18.74 9.74
CA PRO A 14 10.63 -19.66 10.85
C PRO A 14 9.27 -20.04 11.46
N ALA A 15 9.10 -21.32 11.78
CA ALA A 15 7.85 -21.83 12.35
C ALA A 15 7.53 -21.21 13.73
N GLU A 16 8.57 -20.76 14.44
CA GLU A 16 8.46 -20.14 15.76
C GLU A 16 9.17 -18.78 15.79
N PRO A 17 8.60 -17.79 16.49
CA PRO A 17 9.28 -16.54 16.75
C PRO A 17 10.46 -16.76 17.72
N PRO A 18 11.51 -15.92 17.67
CA PRO A 18 12.62 -16.03 18.61
C PRO A 18 12.17 -15.76 20.05
N ASP A 19 12.69 -16.52 21.01
CA ASP A 19 12.39 -16.39 22.44
C ASP A 19 12.78 -15.02 23.02
N MET A 20 13.80 -14.40 22.43
CA MET A 20 14.32 -13.10 22.86
C MET A 20 14.46 -12.17 21.67
N PRO A 21 14.22 -10.86 21.86
CA PRO A 21 14.52 -9.88 20.84
C PRO A 21 16.04 -9.84 20.59
N PRO A 22 16.47 -9.43 19.38
CA PRO A 22 17.87 -9.12 19.14
C PRO A 22 18.35 -8.10 20.18
N SER A 23 19.50 -8.38 20.81
CA SER A 23 20.03 -7.53 21.88
C SER A 23 20.65 -6.23 21.37
N MET A 24 20.92 -6.14 20.07
CA MET A 24 21.46 -4.96 19.43
C MET A 24 20.39 -4.33 18.52
N PRO A 25 20.29 -2.99 18.50
CA PRO A 25 19.47 -2.34 17.49
C PRO A 25 20.02 -2.66 16.10
N PRO A 26 19.17 -2.65 15.07
CA PRO A 26 19.65 -2.71 13.70
C PRO A 26 20.63 -1.55 13.44
N GLU A 27 21.63 -1.81 12.61
CA GLU A 27 22.55 -0.77 12.18
C GLU A 27 21.78 0.36 11.47
N ARG A 28 22.18 1.61 11.73
CA ARG A 28 21.62 2.73 10.99
C ARG A 28 22.01 2.57 9.52
N PRO A 29 21.09 2.71 8.55
CA PRO A 29 21.45 2.77 7.15
C PRO A 29 22.48 3.90 6.93
N PRO A 30 23.36 3.77 5.92
CA PRO A 30 24.27 4.85 5.57
C PRO A 30 23.50 6.15 5.32
N GLU A 31 24.12 7.28 5.64
CA GLU A 31 23.57 8.58 5.27
C GLU A 31 23.63 8.70 3.75
N ILE A 32 22.45 8.68 3.12
CA ILE A 32 22.30 8.95 1.69
C ILE A 32 21.87 10.41 1.58
N GLU A 33 22.60 11.20 0.80
CA GLU A 33 22.15 12.57 0.50
C GLU A 33 20.80 12.50 -0.22
N PRO A 34 19.81 13.29 0.19
CA PRO A 34 18.57 13.37 -0.55
C PRO A 34 18.87 13.88 -1.97
N PRO A 35 18.09 13.46 -2.98
CA PRO A 35 18.21 14.02 -4.32
C PRO A 35 18.10 15.54 -4.24
N GLY A 36 18.96 16.22 -5.00
CA GLY A 36 18.90 17.67 -5.14
C GLY A 36 17.59 18.11 -5.78
N PRO A 37 17.27 19.41 -5.71
CA PRO A 37 16.10 19.96 -6.41
C PRO A 37 16.13 19.69 -7.92
N ASP A 38 17.34 19.60 -8.49
CA ASP A 38 17.57 19.33 -9.92
C ASP A 38 17.55 17.82 -10.28
N ASP A 39 17.56 16.92 -9.28
CA ASP A 39 17.48 15.47 -9.51
C ASP A 39 16.05 14.98 -9.76
N VAL A 40 15.04 15.83 -9.49
CA VAL A 40 13.65 15.51 -9.77
C VAL A 40 13.33 15.91 -11.21
N PRO A 41 12.92 14.97 -12.09
CA PRO A 41 12.53 15.32 -13.44
C PRO A 41 11.36 16.32 -13.40
N PRO A 42 11.27 17.23 -14.38
CA PRO A 42 10.16 18.16 -14.44
C PRO A 42 8.83 17.38 -14.47
N PRO A 43 7.77 17.91 -13.84
CA PRO A 43 6.45 17.32 -13.98
C PRO A 43 6.10 17.23 -15.48
N GLY A 44 5.53 16.09 -15.89
CA GLY A 44 5.09 15.87 -17.27
C GLY A 44 4.02 16.89 -17.69
N ASP A 45 3.78 17.00 -19.00
CA ASP A 45 2.75 17.88 -19.53
C ASP A 45 1.37 17.39 -19.03
N PRO A 46 0.58 18.21 -18.31
CA PRO A 46 -0.76 17.80 -17.88
C PRO A 46 -1.69 17.48 -19.06
N ASN A 47 -1.36 17.91 -20.27
CA ASN A 47 -2.07 17.58 -21.50
C ASN A 47 -1.64 16.23 -22.12
N ASP A 48 -0.55 15.61 -21.66
CA ASP A 48 -0.17 14.23 -22.07
C ASP A 48 -1.09 13.17 -21.44
N ILE A 49 -1.84 13.53 -20.40
CA ILE A 49 -2.83 12.64 -19.80
C ILE A 49 -4.11 12.74 -20.64
N PRO A 50 -4.52 11.67 -21.35
CA PRO A 50 -5.80 11.69 -22.06
C PRO A 50 -6.92 11.94 -21.05
N PRO A 51 -8.02 12.62 -21.44
CA PRO A 51 -9.16 12.80 -20.54
C PRO A 51 -9.62 11.43 -20.04
N GLY A 52 -9.52 11.23 -18.72
CA GLY A 52 -9.97 10.00 -18.08
C GLY A 52 -11.47 9.80 -18.28
N GLU A 53 -11.92 8.54 -18.38
CA GLU A 53 -13.35 8.27 -18.30
C GLU A 53 -13.88 8.82 -16.96
N PRO A 54 -15.07 9.45 -16.93
CA PRO A 54 -15.67 9.84 -15.67
C PRO A 54 -15.80 8.59 -14.80
N ASP A 55 -15.37 8.71 -13.55
CA ASP A 55 -15.59 7.66 -12.55
C ASP A 55 -17.08 7.32 -12.57
N ARG A 56 -17.40 6.05 -12.88
CA ARG A 56 -18.79 5.61 -13.06
C ARG A 56 -19.58 5.66 -11.75
N GLY A 57 -18.95 6.07 -10.66
CA GLY A 57 -19.53 6.16 -9.35
C GLY A 57 -19.72 4.76 -8.79
N ILE A 58 -19.30 4.54 -7.57
CA ILE A 58 -19.78 3.38 -6.83
C ILE A 58 -21.21 3.67 -6.38
N GLU A 59 -22.16 2.80 -6.72
CA GLU A 59 -23.48 2.84 -6.10
C GLU A 59 -23.29 2.54 -4.61
N LEU A 60 -23.39 3.59 -3.78
CA LEU A 60 -23.32 3.42 -2.34
C LEU A 60 -24.55 2.62 -1.88
N PRO A 61 -24.38 1.67 -0.95
CA PRO A 61 -25.53 1.00 -0.36
C PRO A 61 -26.46 2.04 0.30
N PRO A 62 -27.76 1.74 0.40
CA PRO A 62 -28.69 2.60 1.12
C PRO A 62 -28.17 2.86 2.53
N ARG A 63 -28.21 4.13 2.96
CA ARG A 63 -27.83 4.49 4.33
C ARG A 63 -28.82 3.84 5.31
N GLU A 64 -28.31 3.12 6.30
CA GLU A 64 -29.15 2.69 7.43
C GLU A 64 -29.69 3.92 8.16
N ILE A 65 -31.00 3.95 8.35
CA ILE A 65 -31.65 4.95 9.19
C ILE A 65 -31.39 4.50 10.64
N PRO A 66 -30.75 5.32 11.48
CA PRO A 66 -30.53 4.95 12.88
C PRO A 66 -31.87 4.65 13.56
N PRO A 67 -31.91 3.71 14.52
CA PRO A 67 -33.14 3.38 15.22
C PRO A 67 -33.71 4.62 15.91
N ASP A 68 -35.01 4.83 15.76
CA ASP A 68 -35.72 5.93 16.41
C ASP A 68 -35.66 5.71 17.93
N GLU A 69 -35.03 6.62 18.68
CA GLU A 69 -34.93 6.57 20.16
C GLU A 69 -36.29 6.81 20.86
N ARG A 70 -37.40 6.57 20.16
CA ARG A 70 -38.77 6.81 20.61
C ARG A 70 -39.56 5.51 20.69
N VAL A 71 -39.03 4.50 21.37
CA VAL A 71 -39.87 3.53 22.09
C VAL A 71 -39.34 3.45 23.51
N ALA A 72 -40.07 4.12 24.40
CA ALA A 72 -39.92 4.10 25.85
C ALA A 72 -40.27 2.73 26.45
#